data_AF-A0A1B9LES7-F1
#
_entry.id   AF-A0A1B9LES7-F1
#
_cell.length_a   1.000
_cell.length_b   1.000
_cell.length_c   1.000
_cell.angle_alpha   90.00
_cell.angle_beta   90.00
_cell.angle_gamma   90.00
#
_symmetry.space_group_name_H-M   'P 1'
#
loop_
_entity.id
_entity.type
_entity.pdbx_description
1 polymer ?
#
loop_
_entity_poly.entity_id
_entity_poly.type
_entity_poly.pdbx_seq_one_letter_code
_entity_poly.pdbx_strand_id
1 'polypeptide(L)'
;MITTEELQEVATKLAVELAMIQAVTKIEARHSGFKNGLPVILFERHIFYRQLKKRGFDVNRLSQTYPQLVNLTAGGYLGGNEENNRLASAKRIDRQAAIESASWGLFQIMGFHWAMLGYQSADEFEQLMSQNEQQQLDAFYRFISHPSNNQLLQVMKNKDFTRFARLYNGIAYQKNHYDVKLKEAYEAYAKPNSK
;
A
#
# COMPACT_ATOMS: atom_id res chain seq x y z
N MET A 1 16.48 0.66 3.46
CA MET A 1 16.10 2.08 3.44
C MET A 1 16.20 2.54 2.02
N ILE A 2 15.12 3.10 1.47
CA ILE A 2 15.11 3.64 0.10
C ILE A 2 16.08 4.82 -0.02
N THR A 3 16.88 4.85 -1.08
CA THR A 3 17.83 5.94 -1.35
C THR A 3 17.22 7.05 -2.20
N THR A 4 17.88 8.20 -2.24
CA THR A 4 17.42 9.33 -3.08
C THR A 4 17.50 8.98 -4.57
N GLU A 5 18.48 8.18 -4.97
CA GLU A 5 18.66 7.69 -6.33
C GLU A 5 17.47 6.81 -6.76
N GLU A 6 17.03 5.89 -5.91
CA GLU A 6 15.84 5.05 -6.18
C GLU A 6 14.57 5.89 -6.33
N LEU A 7 14.40 6.92 -5.49
CA LEU A 7 13.28 7.87 -5.62
C LEU A 7 13.39 8.70 -6.92
N GLN A 8 14.60 9.06 -7.34
CA GLN A 8 14.86 9.79 -8.57
C GLN A 8 14.54 8.94 -9.81
N GLU A 9 14.84 7.63 -9.78
CA GLU A 9 14.44 6.72 -10.86
C GLU A 9 12.92 6.66 -11.01
N VAL A 10 12.18 6.54 -9.90
CA VAL A 10 10.72 6.56 -9.91
C VAL A 10 10.18 7.89 -10.42
N ALA A 11 10.76 9.02 -9.98
CA ALA A 11 10.38 10.35 -10.44
C ALA A 11 10.53 10.49 -11.97
N THR A 12 11.67 10.03 -12.50
CA THR A 12 11.95 10.00 -13.93
C THR A 12 10.94 9.12 -14.69
N LYS A 13 10.69 7.89 -14.22
CA LYS A 13 9.73 6.96 -14.87
C LYS A 13 8.30 7.51 -14.89
N LEU A 14 7.90 8.26 -13.85
CA LEU A 14 6.58 8.88 -13.75
C LEU A 14 6.50 10.26 -14.43
N ALA A 15 7.64 10.82 -14.86
CA ALA A 15 7.77 12.19 -15.34
C ALA A 15 7.19 13.23 -14.36
N VAL A 16 7.62 13.13 -13.10
CA VAL A 16 7.34 14.09 -12.03
C VAL A 16 8.64 14.57 -11.40
N GLU A 17 8.60 15.65 -10.63
CA GLU A 17 9.76 16.13 -9.89
C GLU A 17 10.14 15.17 -8.76
N LEU A 18 11.44 15.04 -8.46
CA LEU A 18 11.92 14.26 -7.31
C LEU A 18 11.26 14.72 -6.01
N ALA A 19 11.08 16.03 -5.83
CA ALA A 19 10.41 16.61 -4.66
C ALA A 19 8.98 16.06 -4.46
N MET A 20 8.27 15.71 -5.55
CA MET A 20 6.94 15.10 -5.46
C MET A 20 7.02 13.68 -4.89
N ILE A 21 7.96 12.86 -5.38
CA ILE A 21 8.14 11.49 -4.88
C ILE A 21 8.66 11.50 -3.43
N GLN A 22 9.56 12.42 -3.09
CA GLN A 22 10.04 12.59 -1.72
C GLN A 22 8.93 13.04 -0.76
N ALA A 23 8.07 13.97 -1.19
CA ALA A 23 6.93 14.43 -0.39
C ALA A 23 5.92 13.30 -0.14
N VAL A 24 5.53 12.56 -1.19
CA VAL A 24 4.63 11.42 -1.06
C VAL A 24 5.25 10.34 -0.17
N THR A 25 6.52 10.01 -0.36
CA THR A 25 7.22 9.03 0.50
C THR A 25 7.24 9.48 1.95
N LYS A 26 7.52 10.76 2.24
CA LYS A 26 7.56 11.30 3.60
C LYS A 26 6.20 11.24 4.31
N ILE A 27 5.10 11.43 3.59
CA ILE A 27 3.76 11.54 4.19
C ILE A 27 3.00 10.21 4.17
N GLU A 28 3.11 9.44 3.10
CA GLU A 28 2.29 8.25 2.85
C GLU A 28 3.01 6.94 3.20
N ALA A 29 4.35 6.92 3.20
CA ALA A 29 5.08 5.71 3.52
C ALA A 29 5.18 5.49 5.03
N ARG A 30 5.23 4.22 5.45
CA ARG A 30 5.66 3.83 6.78
C ARG A 30 7.13 4.24 7.01
N HIS A 31 7.51 4.39 8.27
CA HIS A 31 8.91 4.69 8.64
C HIS A 31 9.89 3.60 8.18
N SER A 32 9.45 2.34 8.17
CA SER A 32 10.16 1.23 7.54
C SER A 32 9.15 0.25 6.95
N GLY A 33 9.55 -0.39 5.86
CA GLY A 33 8.82 -1.47 5.21
C GLY A 33 8.93 -2.81 5.93
N PHE A 34 9.80 -2.91 6.95
CA PHE A 34 10.06 -4.14 7.69
C PHE A 34 10.04 -3.91 9.19
N LYS A 35 9.63 -4.94 9.95
CA LYS A 35 9.70 -4.98 11.40
C LYS A 35 10.12 -6.37 11.86
N ASN A 36 11.26 -6.46 12.55
CA ASN A 36 11.89 -7.71 12.99
C ASN A 36 12.01 -8.74 11.86
N GLY A 37 12.48 -8.31 10.68
CA GLY A 37 12.71 -9.19 9.53
C GLY A 37 11.47 -9.58 8.72
N LEU A 38 10.27 -9.14 9.12
CA LEU A 38 9.04 -9.38 8.37
C LEU A 38 8.57 -8.10 7.68
N PRO A 39 7.92 -8.17 6.51
CA PRO A 39 7.30 -7.00 5.91
C PRO A 39 6.22 -6.45 6.85
N VAL A 40 6.13 -5.11 6.93
CA VAL A 40 5.03 -4.44 7.61
C VAL A 40 3.76 -4.67 6.79
N ILE A 41 2.75 -5.27 7.40
CA ILE A 41 1.46 -5.50 6.77
C ILE A 41 0.31 -5.03 7.65
N LEU A 42 -0.85 -4.82 7.04
CA LEU A 42 -2.14 -4.76 7.73
C LEU A 42 -3.09 -5.77 7.10
N PHE A 43 -3.57 -6.73 7.89
CA PHE A 43 -4.49 -7.76 7.41
C PHE A 43 -5.95 -7.31 7.59
N GLU A 44 -6.67 -7.25 6.48
CA GLU A 44 -8.03 -6.75 6.41
C GLU A 44 -9.05 -7.90 6.40
N ARG A 45 -9.56 -8.28 7.57
CA ARG A 45 -10.52 -9.40 7.73
C ARG A 45 -11.78 -9.29 6.86
N HIS A 46 -12.19 -8.06 6.53
CA HIS A 46 -13.33 -7.78 5.67
C HIS A 46 -13.03 -7.94 4.18
N ILE A 47 -11.78 -7.69 3.79
CA ILE A 47 -11.29 -8.03 2.46
C ILE A 47 -11.17 -9.55 2.36
N PHE A 48 -10.68 -10.23 3.40
CA PHE A 48 -10.59 -11.69 3.39
C PHE A 48 -11.95 -12.37 3.27
N TYR A 49 -12.95 -11.90 4.02
CA TYR A 49 -14.36 -12.28 3.81
C TYR A 49 -14.76 -12.15 2.33
N ARG A 50 -14.52 -11.00 1.71
CA ARG A 50 -14.89 -10.74 0.32
C ARG A 50 -14.13 -11.65 -0.66
N GLN A 51 -12.84 -11.85 -0.46
CA GLN A 51 -11.99 -12.66 -1.34
C GLN A 51 -12.30 -14.15 -1.23
N LEU A 52 -12.66 -14.65 -0.03
CA LEU A 52 -13.16 -16.01 0.18
C LEU A 52 -14.55 -16.20 -0.46
N LYS A 53 -15.47 -15.24 -0.29
CA LYS A 53 -16.81 -15.30 -0.89
C LYS A 53 -16.73 -15.39 -2.42
N LYS A 54 -15.86 -14.60 -3.05
CA LYS A 54 -15.59 -14.68 -4.50
C LYS A 54 -15.10 -16.05 -4.96
N ARG A 55 -14.48 -16.82 -4.07
CA ARG A 55 -13.95 -18.18 -4.32
C ARG A 55 -14.93 -19.29 -3.93
N GLY A 56 -16.16 -18.94 -3.52
CA GLY A 56 -17.20 -19.93 -3.21
C GLY A 56 -17.13 -20.55 -1.81
N PHE A 57 -16.31 -20.00 -0.90
CA PHE A 57 -16.29 -20.46 0.49
C PHE A 57 -17.56 -20.07 1.25
N ASP A 58 -17.97 -20.90 2.21
CA ASP A 58 -19.02 -20.57 3.18
C ASP A 58 -18.49 -19.57 4.22
N VAL A 59 -18.49 -18.30 3.82
CA VAL A 59 -18.01 -17.20 4.65
C VAL A 59 -18.87 -16.94 5.88
N ASN A 60 -20.14 -17.38 5.91
CA ASN A 60 -20.98 -17.25 7.09
C ASN A 60 -20.49 -18.20 8.18
N ARG A 61 -20.26 -19.48 7.84
CA ARG A 61 -19.64 -20.45 8.76
C ARG A 61 -18.23 -20.05 9.17
N LEU A 62 -17.40 -19.61 8.22
CA LEU A 62 -16.04 -19.17 8.53
C LEU A 62 -16.02 -17.92 9.42
N SER A 63 -16.96 -16.98 9.26
CA SER A 63 -17.05 -15.80 10.14
C SER A 63 -17.43 -16.17 11.57
N GLN A 64 -18.20 -17.24 11.77
CA GLN A 64 -18.52 -17.76 13.11
C GLN A 64 -17.34 -18.51 13.73
N THR A 65 -16.60 -19.26 12.91
CA THR A 65 -15.47 -20.09 13.37
C THR A 65 -14.20 -19.27 13.61
N TYR A 66 -13.95 -18.26 12.77
CA TYR A 66 -12.75 -17.43 12.78
C TYR A 66 -13.08 -15.92 12.70
N PRO A 67 -13.89 -15.36 13.62
CA PRO A 67 -14.37 -13.97 13.55
C PRO A 67 -13.26 -12.89 13.52
N GLN A 68 -12.07 -13.23 14.00
CA GLN A 68 -10.87 -12.39 13.97
C GLN A 68 -10.18 -12.35 12.59
N LEU A 69 -10.42 -13.35 11.73
CA LEU A 69 -9.84 -13.46 10.38
C LEU A 69 -10.88 -13.19 9.30
N VAL A 70 -12.13 -13.59 9.49
CA VAL A 70 -13.21 -13.49 8.51
C VAL A 70 -14.37 -12.74 9.17
N ASN A 71 -14.66 -11.53 8.68
CA ASN A 71 -15.74 -10.71 9.23
C ASN A 71 -16.24 -9.72 8.18
N LEU A 72 -17.52 -9.37 8.16
CA LEU A 72 -18.04 -8.33 7.26
C LEU A 72 -17.51 -6.93 7.60
N THR A 73 -17.20 -6.69 8.87
CA THR A 73 -16.76 -5.39 9.36
C THR A 73 -15.23 -5.31 9.42
N ALA A 74 -14.67 -4.17 9.04
CA ALA A 74 -13.25 -3.88 9.18
C ALA A 74 -12.77 -3.92 10.65
N GLY A 75 -11.46 -3.86 10.88
CA GLY A 75 -10.88 -3.90 12.22
C GLY A 75 -10.36 -5.26 12.67
N GLY A 76 -10.25 -5.42 13.99
CA GLY A 76 -9.58 -6.58 14.60
C GLY A 76 -8.06 -6.54 14.41
N TYR A 77 -7.50 -5.35 14.15
CA TYR A 77 -6.06 -5.14 13.97
C TYR A 77 -5.34 -5.34 15.30
N LEU A 78 -4.28 -6.15 15.28
CA LEU A 78 -3.36 -6.35 16.39
C LEU A 78 -2.11 -5.48 16.22
N GLY A 79 -1.77 -5.16 14.97
CA GLY A 79 -0.64 -4.29 14.63
C GLY A 79 0.72 -4.97 14.76
N GLY A 80 1.73 -4.37 14.14
CA GLY A 80 3.10 -4.91 14.15
C GLY A 80 3.17 -6.33 13.60
N ASN A 81 3.95 -7.19 14.25
CA ASN A 81 4.20 -8.56 13.78
C ASN A 81 2.99 -9.48 13.97
N GLU A 82 2.04 -9.13 14.84
CA GLU A 82 0.83 -9.92 15.03
C GLU A 82 -0.07 -9.93 13.78
N GLU A 83 0.03 -8.92 12.91
CA GLU A 83 -0.63 -8.96 11.61
C GLU A 83 -0.08 -10.07 10.72
N ASN A 84 1.23 -10.36 10.78
CA ASN A 84 1.82 -11.50 10.08
C ASN A 84 1.32 -12.84 10.64
N ASN A 85 1.06 -12.95 11.95
CA ASN A 85 0.45 -14.13 12.55
C ASN A 85 -1.00 -14.34 12.07
N ARG A 86 -1.77 -13.24 11.94
CA ARG A 86 -3.12 -13.26 11.36
C ARG A 86 -3.08 -13.71 9.90
N LEU A 87 -2.18 -13.15 9.10
CA LEU A 87 -1.98 -13.55 7.70
C LEU A 87 -1.60 -15.04 7.60
N ALA A 88 -0.63 -15.51 8.38
CA ALA A 88 -0.22 -16.92 8.39
C ALA A 88 -1.39 -17.84 8.75
N SER A 89 -2.26 -17.42 9.67
CA SER A 89 -3.47 -18.15 10.01
C SER A 89 -4.50 -18.15 8.88
N ALA A 90 -4.70 -17.01 8.20
CA ALA A 90 -5.61 -16.90 7.06
C ALA A 90 -5.15 -17.75 5.87
N LYS A 91 -3.84 -17.86 5.63
CA LYS A 91 -3.28 -18.70 4.57
C LYS A 91 -3.57 -20.19 4.73
N ARG A 92 -3.86 -20.66 5.95
CA ARG A 92 -4.31 -22.04 6.20
C ARG A 92 -5.74 -22.30 5.69
N ILE A 93 -6.53 -21.26 5.47
CA ILE A 93 -7.88 -21.35 4.89
C ILE A 93 -7.79 -21.23 3.37
N ASP A 94 -7.21 -20.13 2.89
CA ASP A 94 -6.94 -19.91 1.47
C ASP A 94 -5.76 -18.95 1.32
N ARG A 95 -4.69 -19.43 0.69
CA ARG A 95 -3.42 -18.71 0.61
C ARG A 95 -3.50 -17.44 -0.24
N GLN A 96 -4.06 -17.55 -1.44
CA GLN A 96 -4.15 -16.43 -2.36
C GLN A 96 -5.08 -15.35 -1.81
N ALA A 97 -6.26 -15.73 -1.32
CA ALA A 97 -7.19 -14.79 -0.70
C ALA A 97 -6.58 -14.10 0.52
N ALA A 98 -5.77 -14.80 1.31
CA ALA A 98 -5.10 -14.21 2.47
C ALA A 98 -4.10 -13.12 2.05
N ILE A 99 -3.23 -13.41 1.07
CA ILE A 99 -2.26 -12.43 0.54
C ILE A 99 -2.97 -11.22 -0.06
N GLU A 100 -4.03 -11.48 -0.85
CA GLU A 100 -4.86 -10.45 -1.46
C GLU A 100 -5.54 -9.52 -0.43
N SER A 101 -5.68 -9.99 0.81
CA SER A 101 -6.39 -9.31 1.89
C SER A 101 -5.49 -8.56 2.86
N ALA A 102 -4.19 -8.48 2.58
CA ALA A 102 -3.27 -7.64 3.31
C ALA A 102 -2.79 -6.46 2.46
N SER A 103 -2.49 -5.33 3.11
CA SER A 103 -1.65 -4.26 2.56
C SER A 103 -0.19 -4.50 2.93
N TRP A 104 0.74 -4.12 2.06
CA TRP A 104 2.13 -4.55 2.16
C TRP A 104 3.15 -3.41 2.11
N GLY A 105 4.16 -3.51 2.98
CA GLY A 105 5.37 -2.72 2.93
C GLY A 105 5.16 -1.23 3.20
N LEU A 106 6.15 -0.45 2.78
CA LEU A 106 6.21 1.01 2.97
C LEU A 106 4.94 1.73 2.54
N PHE A 107 4.44 1.45 1.34
CA PHE A 107 3.32 2.18 0.74
C PHE A 107 1.97 1.51 0.95
N GLN A 108 1.94 0.39 1.70
CA GLN A 108 0.71 -0.34 2.04
C GLN A 108 -0.16 -0.67 0.81
N ILE A 109 0.47 -1.12 -0.27
CA ILE A 109 -0.24 -1.54 -1.48
C ILE A 109 -1.02 -2.83 -1.18
N MET A 110 -2.31 -2.84 -1.52
CA MET A 110 -3.18 -4.01 -1.29
C MET A 110 -2.81 -5.18 -2.19
N GLY A 111 -2.71 -6.37 -1.60
CA GLY A 111 -2.31 -7.58 -2.31
C GLY A 111 -3.25 -7.96 -3.46
N PHE A 112 -4.54 -7.65 -3.38
CA PHE A 112 -5.48 -7.93 -4.47
C PHE A 112 -5.17 -7.18 -5.79
N HIS A 113 -4.22 -6.22 -5.77
CA HIS A 113 -3.74 -5.57 -6.98
C HIS A 113 -2.68 -6.37 -7.74
N TRP A 114 -2.18 -7.50 -7.23
CA TRP A 114 -1.05 -8.24 -7.83
C TRP A 114 -1.21 -8.42 -9.36
N ALA A 115 -2.39 -8.87 -9.82
CA ALA A 115 -2.64 -9.11 -11.24
C ALA A 115 -2.66 -7.81 -12.05
N MET A 116 -3.31 -6.76 -11.52
CA MET A 116 -3.36 -5.42 -12.14
C MET A 116 -1.96 -4.82 -12.27
N LEU A 117 -1.08 -5.07 -11.30
CA LEU A 117 0.29 -4.57 -11.29
C LEU A 117 1.26 -5.45 -12.10
N GLY A 118 0.76 -6.49 -12.76
CA GLY A 118 1.53 -7.35 -13.65
C GLY A 118 2.43 -8.37 -12.93
N TYR A 119 2.13 -8.70 -11.67
CA TYR A 119 2.72 -9.86 -11.02
C TYR A 119 2.06 -11.14 -11.53
N GLN A 120 2.82 -12.24 -11.59
CA GLN A 120 2.39 -13.57 -12.03
C GLN A 120 1.40 -14.22 -11.07
N SER A 121 1.55 -13.96 -9.76
CA SER A 121 0.67 -14.50 -8.73
C SER A 121 0.69 -13.64 -7.46
N ALA A 122 -0.26 -13.89 -6.55
CA ALA A 122 -0.22 -13.32 -5.22
C ALA A 122 1.03 -13.77 -4.44
N ASP A 123 1.49 -15.01 -4.65
CA ASP A 123 2.71 -15.53 -4.02
C ASP A 123 3.97 -14.79 -4.49
N GLU A 124 4.10 -14.52 -5.79
CA GLU A 124 5.21 -13.70 -6.31
C GLU A 124 5.15 -12.29 -5.72
N PHE A 125 3.96 -11.68 -5.66
CA PHE A 125 3.79 -10.38 -5.04
C PHE A 125 4.24 -10.38 -3.56
N GLU A 126 3.79 -11.35 -2.75
CA GLU A 126 4.24 -11.49 -1.36
C GLU A 126 5.77 -11.66 -1.27
N GLN A 127 6.35 -12.52 -2.11
CA GLN A 127 7.78 -12.79 -2.11
C GLN A 127 8.57 -11.50 -2.34
N LEU A 128 8.19 -10.72 -3.35
CA LEU A 128 8.85 -9.46 -3.68
C LEU A 128 8.64 -8.41 -2.57
N MET A 129 7.44 -8.29 -2.01
CA MET A 129 7.19 -7.37 -0.88
C MET A 129 7.99 -7.74 0.37
N SER A 130 8.32 -9.01 0.52
CA SER A 130 9.14 -9.54 1.63
C SER A 130 10.64 -9.49 1.36
N GLN A 131 11.07 -9.12 0.15
CA GLN A 131 12.48 -9.17 -0.24
C GLN A 131 13.25 -7.94 0.26
N ASN A 132 12.79 -6.73 -0.09
CA ASN A 132 13.39 -5.47 0.34
C ASN A 132 12.45 -4.28 0.04
N GLU A 133 12.83 -3.10 0.53
CA GLU A 133 12.04 -1.87 0.34
C GLU A 133 12.04 -1.36 -1.10
N GLN A 134 13.05 -1.73 -1.91
CA GLN A 134 13.10 -1.39 -3.34
C GLN A 134 11.96 -2.07 -4.11
N GLN A 135 11.66 -3.34 -3.80
CA GLN A 135 10.50 -4.03 -4.38
C GLN A 135 9.18 -3.39 -3.92
N GLN A 136 9.10 -2.94 -2.66
CA GLN A 136 7.92 -2.21 -2.17
C GLN A 136 7.73 -0.86 -2.87
N LEU A 137 8.83 -0.18 -3.21
CA LEU A 137 8.81 1.03 -4.04
C LEU A 137 8.39 0.71 -5.49
N ASP A 138 8.83 -0.41 -6.06
CA ASP A 138 8.41 -0.84 -7.40
C ASP A 138 6.89 -1.12 -7.45
N ALA A 139 6.32 -1.76 -6.43
CA ALA A 139 4.86 -1.91 -6.32
C ALA A 139 4.12 -0.56 -6.28
N PHE A 140 4.66 0.42 -5.54
CA PHE A 140 4.11 1.77 -5.53
C PHE A 140 4.20 2.42 -6.92
N TYR A 141 5.36 2.36 -7.58
CA TYR A 141 5.55 2.86 -8.94
C TYR A 141 4.53 2.24 -9.92
N ARG A 142 4.38 0.91 -9.92
CA ARG A 142 3.40 0.19 -10.75
C ARG A 142 1.99 0.66 -10.46
N PHE A 143 1.65 0.85 -9.18
CA PHE A 143 0.32 1.31 -8.79
C PHE A 143 0.04 2.72 -9.32
N ILE A 144 0.96 3.67 -9.16
CA ILE A 144 0.79 5.03 -9.68
C ILE A 144 0.75 5.07 -11.22
N SER A 145 1.61 4.29 -11.87
CA SER A 145 1.74 4.29 -13.34
C SER A 145 0.64 3.50 -14.07
N HIS A 146 -0.12 2.66 -13.37
CA HIS A 146 -1.14 1.85 -14.00
C HIS A 146 -2.25 2.72 -14.65
N PRO A 147 -2.73 2.40 -15.88
CA PRO A 147 -3.72 3.23 -16.57
C PRO A 147 -5.02 3.48 -15.79
N SER A 148 -5.47 2.52 -14.98
CA SER A 148 -6.65 2.70 -14.11
C SER A 148 -6.47 3.81 -13.06
N ASN A 149 -5.24 4.17 -12.76
CA ASN A 149 -4.85 5.18 -11.77
C ASN A 149 -4.28 6.43 -12.45
N ASN A 150 -4.48 6.61 -13.77
CA ASN A 150 -3.95 7.77 -14.50
C ASN A 150 -4.35 9.11 -13.87
N GLN A 151 -5.57 9.22 -13.30
CA GLN A 151 -5.97 10.43 -12.58
C GLN A 151 -5.02 10.77 -11.42
N LEU A 152 -4.53 9.76 -10.70
CA LEU A 152 -3.57 9.93 -9.60
C LEU A 152 -2.23 10.46 -10.13
N LEU A 153 -1.73 9.90 -11.23
CA LEU A 153 -0.51 10.40 -11.87
C LEU A 153 -0.67 11.83 -12.40
N GLN A 154 -1.81 12.16 -13.00
CA GLN A 154 -2.07 13.52 -13.50
C GLN A 154 -2.08 14.55 -12.37
N VAL A 155 -2.68 14.24 -11.22
CA VAL A 155 -2.67 15.18 -10.08
C VAL A 155 -1.27 15.33 -9.48
N MET A 156 -0.43 14.28 -9.50
CA MET A 156 0.99 14.41 -9.13
C MET A 156 1.74 15.34 -10.09
N LYS A 157 1.55 15.18 -11.41
CA LYS A 157 2.16 16.05 -12.43
C LYS A 157 1.72 17.51 -12.29
N ASN A 158 0.45 17.72 -11.99
CA ASN A 158 -0.14 19.05 -11.79
C ASN A 158 0.08 19.62 -10.39
N LYS A 159 0.74 18.89 -9.48
CA LYS A 159 0.96 19.27 -8.08
C LYS A 159 -0.35 19.62 -7.34
N ASP A 160 -1.43 18.92 -7.67
CA ASP A 160 -2.74 19.06 -7.02
C ASP A 160 -2.81 18.17 -5.78
N PHE A 161 -2.21 18.65 -4.69
CA PHE A 161 -2.11 17.92 -3.42
C PHE A 161 -3.47 17.56 -2.82
N THR A 162 -4.47 18.43 -3.00
CA THR A 162 -5.83 18.23 -2.52
C THR A 162 -6.49 17.05 -3.23
N ARG A 163 -6.43 17.01 -4.56
CA ARG A 163 -6.98 15.89 -5.32
C ARG A 163 -6.17 14.62 -5.12
N PHE A 164 -4.84 14.72 -5.03
CA PHE A 164 -4.00 13.57 -4.70
C PHE A 164 -4.41 12.94 -3.36
N ALA A 165 -4.47 13.73 -2.30
CA ALA A 165 -4.83 13.25 -0.97
C ALA A 165 -6.24 12.61 -0.96
N ARG A 166 -7.20 13.20 -1.69
CA ARG A 166 -8.55 12.63 -1.83
C ARG A 166 -8.56 11.30 -2.59
N LEU A 167 -7.79 11.18 -3.67
CA LEU A 167 -7.73 9.95 -4.48
C LEU A 167 -7.00 8.83 -3.75
N TYR A 168 -5.93 9.16 -3.03
CA TYR A 168 -5.07 8.18 -2.34
C TYR A 168 -5.63 7.76 -0.97
N ASN A 169 -6.04 8.73 -0.14
CA ASN A 169 -6.51 8.49 1.24
C ASN A 169 -8.04 8.46 1.38
N GLY A 170 -8.78 8.75 0.31
CA GLY A 170 -10.24 8.79 0.29
C GLY A 170 -10.82 10.11 0.81
N ILE A 171 -12.15 10.18 0.88
CA ILE A 171 -12.90 11.41 1.21
C ILE A 171 -12.59 11.98 2.60
N ALA A 172 -12.08 11.17 3.51
CA ALA A 172 -11.75 11.56 4.87
C ALA A 172 -10.35 12.19 5.01
N TYR A 173 -9.60 12.38 3.92
CA TYR A 173 -8.21 12.86 3.94
C TYR A 173 -8.04 14.18 4.73
N GLN A 174 -9.04 15.06 4.69
CA GLN A 174 -9.01 16.36 5.37
C GLN A 174 -8.90 16.24 6.89
N LYS A 175 -9.44 15.16 7.48
CA LYS A 175 -9.38 14.94 8.95
C LYS A 175 -7.94 14.84 9.46
N ASN A 176 -7.01 14.39 8.60
CA ASN A 176 -5.60 14.20 8.92
C ASN A 176 -4.69 15.22 8.23
N HIS A 177 -5.26 16.22 7.54
CA HIS A 177 -4.56 17.27 6.81
C HIS A 177 -3.51 16.74 5.81
N TYR A 178 -3.84 15.63 5.11
CA TYR A 178 -2.91 14.99 4.16
C TYR A 178 -2.47 15.94 3.05
N ASP A 179 -3.40 16.72 2.50
CA ASP A 179 -3.15 17.72 1.47
C ASP A 179 -2.15 18.79 1.91
N VAL A 180 -2.35 19.36 3.10
CA VAL A 180 -1.46 20.38 3.68
C VAL A 180 -0.07 19.79 3.90
N LYS A 181 0.01 18.62 4.54
CA LYS A 181 1.29 17.94 4.81
C LYS A 181 2.06 17.60 3.54
N LEU A 182 1.37 17.12 2.49
CA LEU A 182 1.98 16.83 1.19
C LEU A 182 2.53 18.09 0.54
N LYS A 183 1.76 19.18 0.55
CA LYS A 183 2.19 20.46 0.00
C LYS A 183 3.42 21.00 0.73
N GLU A 184 3.40 21.04 2.07
CA GLU A 184 4.51 21.51 2.89
C GLU A 184 5.77 20.66 2.68
N ALA A 185 5.61 19.33 2.61
CA ALA A 185 6.70 18.42 2.32
C ALA A 185 7.30 18.68 0.93
N TYR A 186 6.45 18.84 -0.09
CA TYR A 186 6.89 19.16 -1.44
C TYR A 186 7.67 20.48 -1.49
N GLU A 187 7.13 21.55 -0.89
CA GLU A 187 7.79 22.85 -0.84
C GLU A 187 9.14 22.79 -0.11
N ALA A 188 9.27 21.95 0.91
CA ALA A 188 10.55 21.74 1.60
C ALA A 188 11.60 21.08 0.71
N TYR A 189 11.22 20.09 -0.10
CA TYR A 189 12.12 19.39 -1.03
C TYR A 189 12.37 20.14 -2.34
N ALA A 190 11.43 20.98 -2.79
CA ALA A 190 11.53 21.74 -4.02
C ALA A 190 12.43 22.99 -3.88
N LYS A 191 12.75 23.41 -2.66
CA LYS A 191 13.71 24.50 -2.43
C LYS A 191 15.07 24.10 -3.01
N PRO A 192 15.68 24.93 -3.87
CA PRO A 192 17.07 24.71 -4.25
C PRO A 192 17.90 24.75 -2.97
N ASN A 193 18.77 23.75 -2.76
CA ASN A 193 19.73 23.78 -1.66
C ASN A 193 20.47 25.11 -1.71
N SER A 194 20.18 26.00 -0.77
CA SER A 194 20.98 27.20 -0.56
C SER A 194 22.40 26.73 -0.24
N LYS A 195 23.30 26.85 -1.20
CA LYS A 195 24.73 26.80 -0.95
C LYS A 195 25.16 28.10 -0.28
#